data_AF-A0A7W7RX40-F1
#
_entry.id   AF-A0A7W7RX40-F1
#
_cell.length_a   1.000
_cell.length_b   1.000
_cell.length_c   1.000
_cell.angle_alpha   90.00
_cell.angle_beta   90.00
_cell.angle_gamma   90.00
#
_symmetry.space_group_name_H-M   'P 1'
#
loop_
_entity.id
_entity.type
_entity.pdbx_description
1 polymer ?
#
loop_
_entity_poly.entity_id
_entity_poly.type
_entity_poly.pdbx_seq_one_letter_code
_entity_poly.pdbx_strand_id
1 'polypeptide(L)'
;MAFAVVRSRDEAHLYLDLHPCKQCGSVETTWAMGSGSVEDESVDRYAGTCDGCGAEREFLFGVPERPVIPAGYPAFGGREPSRLIDAGEWLWVADLTAGNVPADDRAEAHRTLSVAAAAVEEVVKFIPPGEEEVPDDGFWSERGQQVRAAEPGRFQLDRLLVVRNTYRDLAAQHA
;
A
#
# COMPACT_ATOMS: atom_id res chain seq x y z
N MET A 1 13.28 -19.98 0.62
CA MET A 1 13.15 -18.79 1.53
C MET A 1 11.73 -18.27 1.39
N ALA A 2 11.01 -17.92 2.47
CA ALA A 2 9.62 -17.46 2.34
C ALA A 2 9.54 -16.02 1.82
N PHE A 3 8.96 -15.82 0.62
CA PHE A 3 8.72 -14.50 0.05
C PHE A 3 7.47 -13.83 0.65
N ALA A 4 7.50 -12.50 0.81
CA ALA A 4 6.32 -11.75 1.21
C ALA A 4 5.24 -11.90 0.13
N VAL A 5 4.04 -12.33 0.54
CA VAL A 5 2.95 -12.61 -0.39
C VAL A 5 2.26 -11.31 -0.79
N VAL A 6 2.29 -10.99 -2.09
CA VAL A 6 1.57 -9.86 -2.63
C VAL A 6 0.13 -10.26 -2.96
N ARG A 7 -0.84 -9.46 -2.56
CA ARG A 7 -2.25 -9.84 -2.64
C ARG A 7 -2.98 -9.16 -3.79
N SER A 8 -2.43 -8.07 -4.32
CA SER A 8 -2.93 -7.46 -5.56
C SER A 8 -1.83 -6.78 -6.36
N ARG A 9 -2.08 -6.57 -7.65
CA ARG A 9 -1.17 -5.83 -8.52
C ARG A 9 -1.00 -4.38 -8.06
N ASP A 10 -2.07 -3.75 -7.56
CA ASP A 10 -2.03 -2.37 -7.06
C ASP A 10 -1.14 -2.26 -5.81
N GLU A 11 -1.22 -3.23 -4.89
CA GLU A 11 -0.32 -3.32 -3.73
C GLU A 11 1.14 -3.53 -4.17
N ALA A 12 1.37 -4.38 -5.18
CA ALA A 12 2.71 -4.59 -5.73
C ALA A 12 3.31 -3.28 -6.24
N HIS A 13 2.58 -2.54 -7.08
CA HIS A 13 3.08 -1.28 -7.66
C HIS A 13 3.30 -0.22 -6.58
N LEU A 14 2.37 -0.10 -5.62
CA LEU A 14 2.56 0.80 -4.49
C LEU A 14 3.82 0.44 -3.68
N TYR A 15 4.07 -0.84 -3.41
CA TYR A 15 5.28 -1.26 -2.74
C TYR A 15 6.54 -0.85 -3.53
N LEU A 16 6.54 -1.02 -4.86
CA LEU A 16 7.68 -0.63 -5.71
C LEU A 16 7.93 0.89 -5.66
N ASP A 17 6.87 1.70 -5.60
CA ASP A 17 6.94 3.16 -5.48
C ASP A 17 7.45 3.62 -4.10
N LEU A 18 7.10 2.89 -3.04
CA LEU A 18 7.56 3.15 -1.68
C LEU A 18 9.05 2.83 -1.43
N HIS A 19 9.66 2.07 -2.35
CA HIS A 19 11.03 1.56 -2.24
C HIS A 19 11.93 2.16 -3.33
N PRO A 20 12.31 3.45 -3.22
CA PRO A 20 13.14 4.13 -4.23
C PRO A 20 14.48 3.41 -4.47
N CYS A 21 15.08 3.68 -5.62
CA CYS A 21 16.39 3.16 -5.98
C CYS A 21 17.41 3.50 -4.87
N LYS A 22 18.07 2.48 -4.31
CA LYS A 22 19.06 2.67 -3.24
C LYS A 22 20.30 3.46 -3.68
N GLN A 23 20.55 3.56 -4.99
CA GLN A 23 21.72 4.27 -5.52
C GLN A 23 21.46 5.76 -5.71
N CYS A 24 20.29 6.15 -6.24
CA CYS A 24 20.01 7.55 -6.59
C CYS A 24 18.73 8.14 -5.96
N GLY A 25 17.94 7.34 -5.24
CA GLY A 25 16.69 7.78 -4.62
C GLY A 25 15.50 7.94 -5.56
N SER A 26 15.66 7.73 -6.87
CA SER A 26 14.55 7.81 -7.82
C SER A 26 13.56 6.64 -7.63
N VAL A 27 12.27 6.94 -7.73
CA VAL A 27 11.21 5.91 -7.80
C VAL A 27 10.96 5.43 -9.23
N GLU A 28 11.33 6.23 -10.23
CA GLU A 28 11.11 5.97 -11.66
C GLU A 28 11.84 4.71 -12.13
N THR A 29 11.06 3.72 -12.55
CA THR A 29 11.55 2.46 -13.13
C THR A 29 10.46 1.87 -14.00
N THR A 30 10.82 1.56 -15.25
CA THR A 30 9.96 0.78 -16.12
C THR A 30 10.04 -0.69 -15.70
N TRP A 31 8.99 -1.19 -15.05
CA TRP A 31 8.90 -2.57 -14.55
C TRP A 31 8.39 -3.55 -15.60
N ALA A 32 9.14 -4.64 -15.81
CA ALA A 32 8.65 -5.83 -16.47
C ALA A 32 8.16 -6.83 -15.41
N MET A 33 6.88 -7.21 -15.51
CA MET A 33 6.27 -8.23 -14.66
C MET A 33 6.37 -9.59 -15.35
N GLY A 34 6.79 -10.61 -14.60
CA GLY A 34 6.77 -12.01 -15.03
C GLY A 34 6.54 -12.94 -13.85
N SER A 35 6.21 -14.19 -14.13
CA SER A 35 6.18 -15.25 -13.12
C SER A 35 7.49 -16.05 -13.17
N GLY A 36 7.91 -16.57 -12.02
CA GLY A 36 9.10 -17.40 -11.90
C GLY A 36 8.96 -18.43 -10.79
N SER A 37 10.02 -19.22 -10.60
CA SER A 37 10.16 -20.09 -9.44
C SER A 37 11.53 -19.94 -8.81
N VAL A 38 11.58 -19.97 -7.48
CA VAL A 38 12.82 -19.98 -6.69
C VAL A 38 12.70 -21.13 -5.70
N GLU A 39 13.63 -22.09 -5.74
CA GLU A 39 13.60 -23.27 -4.86
C GLU A 39 12.24 -24.02 -4.89
N ASP A 40 11.64 -24.15 -6.08
CA ASP A 40 10.31 -24.73 -6.32
C ASP A 40 9.11 -23.93 -5.76
N GLU A 41 9.32 -22.74 -5.19
CA GLU A 41 8.26 -21.81 -4.79
C GLU A 41 7.92 -20.86 -5.96
N SER A 42 6.62 -20.71 -6.28
CA SER A 42 6.16 -19.76 -7.32
C SER A 42 6.23 -18.32 -6.82
N VAL A 43 6.80 -17.45 -7.63
CA VAL A 43 6.96 -16.02 -7.33
C VAL A 43 6.50 -15.14 -8.49
N ASP A 44 5.96 -13.98 -8.15
CA ASP A 44 5.81 -12.86 -9.06
C ASP A 44 7.10 -12.04 -9.05
N ARG A 45 7.68 -11.83 -10.22
CA ARG A 45 8.94 -11.13 -10.43
C ARG A 45 8.68 -9.79 -11.11
N TYR A 46 9.16 -8.73 -10.48
CA TYR A 46 9.21 -7.38 -11.02
C TYR A 46 10.67 -7.01 -11.23
N ALA A 47 11.10 -6.91 -12.49
CA ALA A 47 12.47 -6.55 -12.84
C ALA A 47 12.47 -5.33 -13.76
N GLY A 48 13.43 -4.43 -13.56
CA GLY A 48 13.53 -3.21 -14.34
C GLY A 48 14.88 -2.55 -14.16
N THR A 49 15.04 -1.40 -14.79
CA THR A 49 16.22 -0.55 -14.65
C THR A 49 15.77 0.82 -14.18
N CYS A 50 16.49 1.38 -13.21
CA CYS A 50 16.21 2.72 -12.70
C CYS A 50 16.45 3.76 -13.78
N ASP A 51 15.44 4.57 -14.11
CA ASP A 51 15.53 5.57 -15.18
C ASP A 51 16.50 6.72 -14.81
N GLY A 52 16.78 6.91 -13.52
CA GLY A 52 17.69 7.94 -13.04
C GLY A 52 19.18 7.57 -13.08
N CYS A 53 19.54 6.30 -12.86
CA CYS A 53 20.96 5.89 -12.76
C CYS A 53 21.32 4.62 -13.54
N GLY A 54 20.36 3.95 -14.16
CA GLY A 54 20.54 2.71 -14.91
C GLY A 54 20.72 1.46 -14.05
N ALA A 55 20.68 1.58 -12.72
CA ALA A 55 20.82 0.42 -11.83
C ALA A 55 19.70 -0.59 -12.04
N GLU A 56 20.06 -1.87 -12.17
CA GLU A 56 19.09 -2.96 -12.19
C GLU A 56 18.35 -3.03 -10.85
N ARG A 57 17.03 -3.18 -10.91
CA ARG A 57 16.15 -3.35 -9.75
C ARG A 57 15.32 -4.61 -9.94
N GLU A 58 15.17 -5.38 -8.87
CA GLU A 58 14.37 -6.59 -8.86
C GLU A 58 13.65 -6.73 -7.52
N PHE A 59 12.39 -7.14 -7.59
CA PHE A 59 11.60 -7.57 -6.45
C PHE A 59 10.91 -8.89 -6.78
N LEU A 60 10.88 -9.79 -5.80
CA LEU A 60 10.22 -11.09 -5.87
C LEU A 60 9.17 -11.15 -4.78
N PHE A 61 7.94 -11.49 -5.15
CA PHE A 61 6.83 -11.65 -4.22
C PHE A 61 6.29 -13.06 -4.28
N GLY A 62 5.86 -13.58 -3.14
CA GLY A 62 5.15 -14.86 -3.09
C GLY A 62 3.78 -14.73 -3.75
N VAL A 63 3.38 -15.76 -4.49
CA VAL A 63 2.03 -15.84 -5.07
C VAL A 63 1.05 -16.33 -3.99
N PRO A 64 -0.13 -15.70 -3.82
CA PRO A 64 -1.09 -16.16 -2.83
C PRO A 64 -1.67 -17.53 -3.20
N GLU A 65 -1.85 -18.40 -2.20
CA GLU A 65 -2.43 -19.75 -2.40
C GLU A 65 -3.84 -19.71 -3.03
N ARG A 66 -4.58 -18.63 -2.79
CA ARG A 66 -5.89 -18.37 -3.38
C ARG A 66 -5.86 -17.06 -4.15
N PRO A 67 -6.30 -17.06 -5.42
CA PRO A 67 -6.44 -15.83 -6.18
C PRO A 67 -7.35 -14.84 -5.45
N VAL A 68 -6.88 -13.60 -5.31
CA VAL A 68 -7.70 -12.50 -4.83
C VAL A 68 -8.41 -11.90 -6.02
N ILE A 69 -9.75 -11.88 -5.99
CA ILE A 69 -10.54 -11.22 -7.03
C ILE A 69 -10.63 -9.73 -6.66
N PRO A 70 -10.11 -8.81 -7.50
CA PRO A 70 -10.24 -7.38 -7.26
C PRO A 70 -11.71 -6.97 -7.14
N ALA A 71 -12.04 -6.19 -6.12
CA ALA A 71 -13.37 -5.61 -5.95
C ALA A 71 -13.25 -4.09 -5.91
N GLY A 72 -13.75 -3.42 -6.94
CA GLY A 72 -13.70 -1.95 -7.04
C GLY A 72 -12.34 -1.40 -7.46
N TYR A 73 -12.15 -0.10 -7.24
CA TYR A 73 -10.90 0.62 -7.53
C TYR A 73 -10.59 1.65 -6.41
N PRO A 74 -9.34 1.76 -5.95
CA PRO A 74 -8.25 0.79 -6.19
C PRO A 74 -8.52 -0.54 -5.49
N ALA A 75 -7.88 -1.61 -5.94
CA ALA A 75 -8.03 -2.93 -5.34
C ALA A 75 -6.76 -3.29 -4.54
N PHE A 76 -6.64 -2.75 -3.32
CA PHE A 76 -5.58 -3.17 -2.41
C PHE A 76 -5.94 -4.48 -1.69
N GLY A 77 -5.10 -5.48 -1.90
CA GLY A 77 -5.10 -6.73 -1.13
C GLY A 77 -6.43 -7.49 -1.07
N GLY A 78 -6.54 -8.32 -0.03
CA GLY A 78 -7.67 -9.21 0.26
C GLY A 78 -8.37 -8.86 1.58
N ARG A 79 -8.94 -9.84 2.29
CA ARG A 79 -9.54 -9.60 3.61
C ARG A 79 -8.51 -9.49 4.73
N GLU A 80 -7.38 -10.14 4.54
CA GLU A 80 -6.28 -10.17 5.49
C GLU A 80 -5.38 -8.93 5.33
N PRO A 81 -4.68 -8.50 6.40
CA PRO A 81 -3.74 -7.40 6.32
C PRO A 81 -2.58 -7.69 5.34
N SER A 82 -1.97 -6.61 4.87
CA SER A 82 -0.79 -6.66 4.00
C SER A 82 0.39 -7.34 4.70
N ARG A 83 1.23 -8.02 3.91
CA ARG A 83 2.54 -8.54 4.32
C ARG A 83 3.71 -7.77 3.72
N LEU A 84 3.41 -6.75 2.90
CA LEU A 84 4.40 -5.95 2.17
C LEU A 84 4.55 -4.58 2.80
N ILE A 85 3.41 -3.94 3.11
CA ILE A 85 3.31 -2.57 3.58
C ILE A 85 2.69 -2.62 4.98
N ASP A 86 3.36 -2.02 5.96
CA ASP A 86 2.88 -2.03 7.34
C ASP A 86 1.79 -0.99 7.59
N ALA A 87 1.16 -1.03 8.77
CA ALA A 87 0.06 -0.14 9.10
C ALA A 87 0.45 1.35 9.03
N GLY A 88 1.67 1.69 9.43
CA GLY A 88 2.15 3.06 9.42
C GLY A 88 2.49 3.57 8.03
N GLU A 89 3.02 2.71 7.15
CA GLU A 89 3.24 3.05 5.74
C GLU A 89 1.92 3.25 4.99
N TRP A 90 0.90 2.42 5.25
CA TRP A 90 -0.44 2.62 4.68
C TRP A 90 -1.04 3.95 5.11
N LEU A 91 -0.92 4.33 6.38
CA LEU A 91 -1.41 5.62 6.84
C LEU A 91 -0.62 6.79 6.21
N TRP A 92 0.68 6.63 6.03
CA TRP A 92 1.50 7.61 5.31
C TRP A 92 1.07 7.78 3.85
N VAL A 93 0.76 6.67 3.15
CA VAL A 93 0.21 6.71 1.79
C VAL A 93 -1.13 7.46 1.78
N ALA A 94 -2.03 7.15 2.72
CA ALA A 94 -3.31 7.83 2.82
C ALA A 94 -3.15 9.36 2.96
N ASP A 95 -2.24 9.80 3.83
CA ASP A 95 -1.94 11.22 4.05
C ASP A 95 -1.34 11.89 2.82
N LEU A 96 -0.36 11.24 2.19
CA LEU A 96 0.28 11.77 0.99
C LEU A 96 -0.76 11.92 -0.13
N THR A 97 -1.57 10.90 -0.36
CA THR A 97 -2.60 10.92 -1.39
C THR A 97 -3.66 11.98 -1.11
N ALA A 98 -4.22 12.02 0.11
CA ALA A 98 -5.23 13.01 0.49
C ALA A 98 -4.70 14.45 0.50
N GLY A 99 -3.41 14.64 0.75
CA GLY A 99 -2.73 15.94 0.70
C GLY A 99 -2.54 16.50 -0.71
N ASN A 100 -2.71 15.67 -1.76
CA ASN A 100 -2.45 16.03 -3.16
C ASN A 100 -3.72 15.96 -4.04
N VAL A 101 -4.91 16.09 -3.47
CA VAL A 101 -6.18 16.08 -4.22
C VAL A 101 -6.25 17.27 -5.18
N PRO A 102 -6.41 17.05 -6.50
CA PRO A 102 -6.53 18.14 -7.47
C PRO A 102 -7.83 18.95 -7.27
N ALA A 103 -7.72 20.28 -7.37
CA ALA A 103 -8.86 21.17 -7.18
C ALA A 103 -9.67 21.41 -8.47
N ASP A 104 -9.04 21.24 -9.63
CA ASP A 104 -9.56 21.59 -10.96
C ASP A 104 -9.96 20.37 -11.80
N ASP A 105 -9.58 19.16 -11.39
CA ASP A 105 -10.00 17.90 -12.01
C ASP A 105 -10.83 17.06 -11.02
N ARG A 106 -12.16 17.07 -11.22
CA ARG A 106 -13.08 16.29 -10.38
C ARG A 106 -12.86 14.78 -10.50
N ALA A 107 -12.57 14.28 -11.70
CA ALA A 107 -12.40 12.85 -11.89
C ALA A 107 -11.11 12.35 -11.21
N GLU A 108 -10.03 13.13 -11.30
CA GLU A 108 -8.80 12.83 -10.57
C GLU A 108 -8.96 13.02 -9.06
N ALA A 109 -9.71 14.04 -8.61
CA ALA A 109 -10.04 14.20 -7.19
C ALA A 109 -10.79 12.98 -6.63
N HIS A 110 -11.80 12.49 -7.36
CA HIS A 110 -12.53 11.28 -7.01
C HIS A 110 -11.60 10.06 -6.90
N ARG A 111 -10.71 9.86 -7.89
CA ARG A 111 -9.73 8.77 -7.87
C ARG A 111 -8.77 8.88 -6.68
N THR A 112 -8.19 10.06 -6.48
CA THR A 112 -7.23 10.34 -5.40
C THR A 112 -7.85 10.06 -4.03
N LEU A 113 -9.07 10.57 -3.77
CA LEU A 113 -9.76 10.34 -2.51
C LEU A 113 -10.16 8.87 -2.31
N SER A 114 -10.51 8.16 -3.39
CA SER A 114 -10.79 6.73 -3.34
C SER A 114 -9.54 5.92 -2.96
N VAL A 115 -8.36 6.32 -3.47
CA VAL A 115 -7.07 5.71 -3.09
C VAL A 115 -6.74 5.98 -1.62
N ALA A 116 -6.91 7.22 -1.16
CA ALA A 116 -6.67 7.55 0.24
C ALA A 116 -7.61 6.77 1.19
N ALA A 117 -8.90 6.65 0.85
CA ALA A 117 -9.85 5.85 1.61
C ALA A 117 -9.44 4.37 1.67
N ALA A 118 -9.06 3.78 0.53
CA ALA A 118 -8.63 2.39 0.46
C ALA A 118 -7.34 2.14 1.25
N ALA A 119 -6.39 3.08 1.27
CA ALA A 119 -5.18 2.98 2.08
C ALA A 119 -5.52 2.94 3.59
N VAL A 120 -6.47 3.76 4.07
CA VAL A 120 -6.94 3.68 5.46
C VAL A 120 -7.65 2.36 5.75
N GLU A 121 -8.37 1.79 4.78
CA GLU A 121 -8.98 0.47 4.91
C GLU A 121 -7.95 -0.64 5.11
N GLU A 122 -6.79 -0.57 4.45
CA GLU A 122 -5.69 -1.50 4.70
C GLU A 122 -5.18 -1.39 6.13
N VAL A 123 -5.06 -0.18 6.70
CA VAL A 123 -4.67 0.02 8.11
C VAL A 123 -5.65 -0.69 9.05
N VAL A 124 -6.94 -0.55 8.81
CA VAL A 124 -7.99 -1.17 9.65
C VAL A 124 -7.88 -2.71 9.67
N LYS A 125 -7.40 -3.34 8.59
CA LYS A 125 -7.22 -4.80 8.54
C LYS A 125 -6.16 -5.32 9.50
N PHE A 126 -5.27 -4.47 10.00
CA PHE A 126 -4.29 -4.84 11.02
C PHE A 126 -4.89 -4.91 12.43
N ILE A 127 -6.09 -4.38 12.65
CA ILE A 127 -6.75 -4.41 13.96
C ILE A 127 -7.49 -5.74 14.13
N PRO A 128 -7.10 -6.60 15.09
CA PRO A 128 -7.79 -7.86 15.32
C PRO A 128 -9.25 -7.64 15.74
N PRO A 129 -10.17 -8.57 15.44
CA PRO A 129 -11.55 -8.46 15.86
C PRO A 129 -11.69 -8.30 17.38
N GLY A 130 -12.35 -7.23 17.81
CA GLY A 130 -12.57 -6.92 19.23
C GLY A 130 -11.53 -5.99 19.86
N GLU A 131 -10.45 -5.68 19.13
CA GLU A 131 -9.47 -4.68 19.54
C GLU A 131 -9.84 -3.28 19.02
N GLU A 132 -9.30 -2.26 19.67
CA GLU A 132 -9.60 -0.85 19.38
C GLU A 132 -8.43 -0.12 18.71
N GLU A 133 -7.26 -0.76 18.57
CA GLU A 133 -6.08 -0.14 17.97
C GLU A 133 -5.20 -1.16 17.22
N VAL A 134 -4.34 -0.66 16.34
CA VAL A 134 -3.35 -1.48 15.65
C VAL A 134 -2.29 -1.97 16.66
N PRO A 135 -2.05 -3.30 16.76
CA PRO A 135 -1.05 -3.86 17.66
C PRO A 135 0.38 -3.51 17.24
N ASP A 136 1.34 -3.64 18.17
CA ASP A 136 2.75 -3.28 17.96
C ASP A 136 3.40 -4.00 16.77
N ASP A 137 3.03 -5.26 16.53
CA ASP A 137 3.56 -6.08 15.45
C ASP A 137 3.04 -5.67 14.06
N GLY A 138 2.06 -4.75 14.00
CA GLY A 138 1.62 -4.09 12.77
C GLY A 138 2.59 -3.04 12.23
N PHE A 139 3.72 -2.80 12.91
CA PHE A 139 4.70 -1.75 12.59
C PHE A 139 6.13 -2.31 12.53
N TRP A 140 6.52 -2.84 11.37
CA TRP A 140 7.86 -3.44 11.18
C TRP A 140 8.82 -2.57 10.36
N SER A 141 8.31 -1.64 9.55
CA SER A 141 9.13 -0.73 8.76
C SER A 141 9.59 0.47 9.61
N GLU A 142 10.75 1.03 9.25
CA GLU A 142 11.25 2.25 9.89
C GLU A 142 10.27 3.42 9.70
N ARG A 143 9.73 3.58 8.49
CA ARG A 143 8.76 4.62 8.16
C ARG A 143 7.49 4.47 9.00
N GLY A 144 6.94 3.27 9.07
CA GLY A 144 5.72 2.99 9.83
C GLY A 144 5.88 3.25 11.31
N GLN A 145 7.02 2.86 11.88
CA GLN A 145 7.36 3.15 13.28
C GLN A 145 7.47 4.66 13.54
N GLN A 146 8.07 5.43 12.61
CA GLN A 146 8.15 6.89 12.73
C GLN A 146 6.76 7.55 12.66
N VAL A 147 5.90 7.12 11.73
CA VAL A 147 4.52 7.63 11.61
C VAL A 147 3.74 7.36 12.91
N ARG A 148 3.86 6.16 13.47
CA ARG A 148 3.25 5.82 14.76
C ARG A 148 3.79 6.65 15.90
N ALA A 149 5.11 6.79 16.00
CA ALA A 149 5.74 7.56 17.06
C ALA A 149 5.34 9.05 17.05
N ALA A 150 5.09 9.61 15.87
CA ALA A 150 4.67 11.00 15.72
C ALA A 150 3.26 11.25 16.27
N GLU A 151 2.30 10.36 16.03
CA GLU A 151 0.94 10.49 16.54
C GLU A 151 0.24 9.12 16.74
N PRO A 152 0.49 8.43 17.88
CA PRO A 152 0.01 7.05 18.09
C PRO A 152 -1.51 6.91 18.02
N GLY A 153 -2.26 7.90 18.50
CA GLY A 153 -3.72 7.89 18.52
C GLY A 153 -4.38 7.84 17.14
N ARG A 154 -3.62 8.05 16.05
CA ARG A 154 -4.14 7.89 14.68
C ARG A 154 -4.40 6.45 14.28
N PHE A 155 -3.88 5.49 15.04
CA PHE A 155 -4.05 4.06 14.80
C PHE A 155 -5.18 3.43 15.63
N GLN A 156 -5.99 4.27 16.28
CA GLN A 156 -7.23 3.85 16.94
C GLN A 156 -8.32 3.64 15.89
N LEU A 157 -9.09 2.56 16.05
CA LEU A 157 -10.10 2.10 15.13
C LEU A 157 -11.14 3.19 14.85
N ASP A 158 -11.67 3.83 15.89
CA ASP A 158 -12.68 4.89 15.76
C ASP A 158 -12.18 6.05 14.89
N ARG A 159 -10.95 6.52 15.13
CA ARG A 159 -10.34 7.60 14.37
C ARG A 159 -10.05 7.20 12.93
N LEU A 160 -9.54 5.99 12.69
CA LEU A 160 -9.34 5.45 11.34
C LEU A 160 -10.66 5.39 10.57
N LEU A 161 -11.74 4.94 11.20
CA LEU A 161 -13.07 4.88 10.58
C LEU A 161 -13.61 6.27 10.23
N VAL A 162 -13.40 7.27 11.10
CA VAL A 162 -13.76 8.67 10.81
C VAL A 162 -13.00 9.21 9.60
N VAL A 163 -11.68 9.01 9.55
CA VAL A 163 -10.84 9.47 8.43
C VAL A 163 -11.26 8.79 7.12
N ARG A 164 -11.39 7.46 7.13
CA ARG A 164 -11.85 6.69 5.96
C ARG A 164 -13.20 7.19 5.45
N ASN A 165 -14.18 7.35 6.34
CA ASN A 165 -15.51 7.79 5.94
C ASN A 165 -15.47 9.20 5.37
N THR A 166 -14.64 10.09 5.93
CA THR A 166 -14.43 11.44 5.39
C THR A 166 -13.92 11.41 3.95
N TYR A 167 -12.90 10.58 3.66
CA TYR A 167 -12.38 10.44 2.29
C TYR A 167 -13.42 9.85 1.32
N ARG A 168 -14.19 8.85 1.76
CA ARG A 168 -15.28 8.27 0.95
C ARG A 168 -16.37 9.30 0.65
N ASP A 169 -16.79 10.08 1.65
CA ASP A 169 -17.82 11.11 1.49
C ASP A 169 -17.35 12.23 0.56
N LEU A 170 -16.09 12.64 0.67
CA LEU A 170 -15.49 13.61 -0.25
C LEU A 170 -15.39 13.03 -1.67
N ALA A 171 -14.94 11.78 -1.83
CA ALA A 171 -14.88 11.13 -3.14
C ALA A 171 -16.26 11.11 -3.82
N ALA A 172 -17.32 10.80 -3.06
CA ALA A 172 -18.69 10.78 -3.56
C ALA A 172 -19.19 12.16 -4.03
N GLN A 173 -18.67 13.27 -3.47
CA GLN A 173 -19.00 14.63 -3.93
C GLN A 173 -18.35 14.98 -5.28
N HIS A 174 -17.31 14.23 -5.68
CA HIS A 174 -16.60 14.39 -6.95
C HIS A 174 -17.00 13.35 -8.01
N ALA A 175 -17.93 12.44 -7.69
CA ALA A 175 -18.44 11.41 -8.60
C ALA A 175 -19.42 11.94 -9.66
#